data_AF-A0A2E7XH92-F1
#
_entry.id   AF-A0A2E7XH92-F1
#
_cell.length_a   1.000
_cell.length_b   1.000
_cell.length_c   1.000
_cell.angle_alpha   90.00
_cell.angle_beta   90.00
_cell.angle_gamma   90.00
#
_symmetry.space_group_name_H-M   'P 1'
#
loop_
_entity.id
_entity.type
_entity.pdbx_description
1 polymer ?
#
loop_
_entity_poly.entity_id
_entity_poly.type
_entity_poly.pdbx_seq_one_letter_code
_entity_poly.pdbx_strand_id
1 'polypeptide(L)' 'MKQLNIPRALVVSAIVGTVLLIINQHETLLGQAELRIVPALLTYCVPFVVFIVGQLSRQDDEN' A
#
# COMPACT_ATOMS: atom_id res chain seq x y z
N MET A 1 -12.31 -22.01 -3.79
CA MET A 1 -11.55 -20.96 -3.10
C MET A 1 -10.70 -20.26 -4.15
N LYS A 2 -11.10 -19.06 -4.62
CA LYS A 2 -10.32 -18.30 -5.59
C LYS A 2 -9.00 -17.89 -4.92
N GLN A 3 -7.88 -18.08 -5.62
CA GLN A 3 -6.54 -17.83 -5.08
C GLN A 3 -6.34 -16.34 -4.86
N LEU A 4 -5.89 -15.98 -3.65
CA LEU A 4 -5.54 -14.61 -3.30
C LEU A 4 -4.12 -14.30 -3.81
N ASN A 5 -3.98 -13.24 -4.60
CA ASN A 5 -2.70 -12.96 -5.28
C ASN A 5 -1.76 -12.13 -4.39
N ILE A 6 -1.33 -12.70 -3.27
CA ILE A 6 -0.42 -12.04 -2.30
C ILE A 6 0.84 -11.46 -2.96
N PRO A 7 1.54 -12.16 -3.88
CA PRO A 7 2.74 -11.58 -4.52
C PRO A 7 2.42 -10.31 -5.31
N ARG A 8 1.26 -10.29 -5.98
CA ARG A 8 0.81 -9.13 -6.74
C ARG A 8 0.42 -7.98 -5.80
N ALA A 9 -0.24 -8.29 -4.69
CA ALA A 9 -0.58 -7.31 -3.66
C ALA A 9 0.67 -6.62 -3.09
N LEU A 10 1.74 -7.39 -2.82
CA LEU A 10 3.02 -6.87 -2.35
C LEU A 10 3.70 -5.94 -3.37
N VAL A 11 3.70 -6.33 -4.66
CA VAL A 11 4.26 -5.49 -5.73
C VAL A 11 3.46 -4.19 -5.86
N VAL A 12 2.13 -4.27 -5.86
CA VAL A 12 1.26 -3.09 -5.91
C VAL A 12 1.51 -2.18 -4.70
N SER A 13 1.56 -2.73 -3.49
CA SER A 13 1.80 -1.93 -2.29
C SER A 13 3.19 -1.30 -2.27
N ALA A 14 4.22 -1.99 -2.77
CA ALA A 14 5.57 -1.45 -2.87
C ALA A 14 5.65 -0.26 -3.83
N ILE A 15 5.04 -0.38 -5.02
CA ILE A 15 5.03 0.69 -6.03
C ILE A 15 4.21 1.88 -5.53
N VAL A 16 2.94 1.64 -5.19
CA VAL A 16 2.03 2.71 -4.76
C VAL A 16 2.53 3.34 -3.48
N GLY A 17 2.96 2.54 -2.50
CA GLY A 17 3.50 3.03 -1.24
C GLY A 17 4.77 3.87 -1.43
N THR A 18 5.66 3.52 -2.35
CA THR A 18 6.87 4.33 -2.62
C THR A 18 6.51 5.68 -3.23
N VAL A 19 5.59 5.69 -4.22
CA VAL A 19 5.10 6.95 -4.81
C VAL A 19 4.45 7.83 -3.75
N LEU A 20 3.58 7.25 -2.91
CA LEU A 20 2.91 7.95 -1.84
C LEU A 20 3.89 8.44 -0.76
N LEU A 21 4.93 7.67 -0.43
CA LEU A 21 5.93 8.07 0.57
C LEU A 21 6.72 9.28 0.08
N ILE A 22 7.12 9.27 -1.19
CA ILE A 22 7.81 10.41 -1.82
C ILE A 22 6.94 11.66 -1.75
N ILE A 23 5.69 11.62 -2.19
CA ILE A 23 4.86 12.84 -2.17
C ILE A 23 4.48 13.29 -0.75
N ASN A 24 4.29 12.36 0.19
CA ASN A 24 3.79 12.65 1.54
C ASN A 24 4.89 13.10 2.51
N GLN A 25 6.13 12.64 2.31
CA GLN A 25 7.26 12.95 3.20
C GLN A 25 8.57 13.24 2.44
N HIS A 26 8.51 13.88 1.26
CA HIS A 26 9.72 14.23 0.50
C HIS A 26 10.73 15.04 1.33
N GLU A 27 10.28 16.00 2.12
CA GLU A 27 11.13 16.83 2.98
C GLU A 27 11.95 15.97 3.96
N THR A 28 11.33 14.95 4.52
CA THR A 28 12.01 13.96 5.37
C THR A 28 13.04 13.16 4.57
N LEU A 29 12.71 12.71 3.37
CA LEU A 29 13.62 11.95 2.51
C LEU A 29 14.84 12.79 2.08
N LEU A 30 14.67 14.11 1.96
CA LEU A 30 15.74 15.08 1.69
C LEU A 30 16.48 15.54 2.96
N GLY A 31 16.12 15.02 4.15
CA GLY A 31 16.76 15.38 5.42
C GLY A 31 16.36 16.74 5.99
N GLN A 32 15.29 17.35 5.46
CA GLN A 32 14.79 18.67 5.86
C GLN A 32 13.76 18.59 7.00
N ALA A 33 13.28 17.39 7.34
CA ALA A 33 12.33 17.15 8.42
C ALA A 33 12.54 15.77 9.09
N GLU A 34 11.99 15.60 10.30
CA GLU A 34 12.01 14.30 10.98
C GLU A 34 11.13 13.25 10.29
N LEU A 35 11.50 11.97 10.41
CA LEU A 35 10.80 10.86 9.78
C LEU A 35 9.60 10.42 10.61
N ARG A 36 8.40 10.58 10.02
CA ARG A 36 7.14 10.16 10.63
C ARG A 36 6.92 8.69 10.30
N ILE A 37 7.45 7.82 11.17
CA ILE A 37 7.44 6.36 11.00
C ILE A 37 6.03 5.80 10.79
N VAL A 38 5.06 6.20 11.63
CA VAL A 38 3.70 5.65 11.57
C VAL A 38 3.03 5.94 10.22
N PRO A 39 2.97 7.20 9.73
CA PRO A 39 2.46 7.48 8.39
C PRO A 39 3.28 6.79 7.29
N ALA A 40 4.61 6.70 7.42
CA ALA A 40 5.47 6.06 6.42
C ALA A 40 5.15 4.56 6.28
N LEU A 41 4.93 3.86 7.39
CA LEU A 41 4.51 2.45 7.38
C LEU A 41 3.12 2.27 6.78
N LEU A 42 2.15 3.07 7.24
CA LEU A 42 0.77 3.01 6.74
C LEU A 42 0.68 3.30 5.24
N THR A 43 1.59 4.12 4.72
CA THR A 43 1.69 4.40 3.28
C THR A 43 1.87 3.14 2.44
N TYR A 44 2.53 2.10 2.97
CA TYR A 44 2.63 0.79 2.32
C TYR A 44 1.51 -0.18 2.75
N CYS A 45 1.09 -0.15 4.02
CA CYS A 45 0.08 -1.08 4.52
C CYS A 45 -1.31 -0.85 3.90
N VAL A 46 -1.72 0.42 3.73
CA VAL A 46 -3.03 0.77 3.18
C VAL A 46 -3.22 0.22 1.75
N PRO A 47 -2.33 0.47 0.76
CA PRO A 47 -2.52 -0.06 -0.59
C PRO A 47 -2.48 -1.60 -0.64
N PHE A 48 -1.72 -2.26 0.24
CA PHE A 48 -1.77 -3.72 0.37
C PHE A 48 -3.17 -4.20 0.80
N VAL A 49 -3.70 -3.65 1.89
CA VAL A 49 -5.02 -4.03 2.44
C VAL A 49 -6.12 -3.73 1.43
N VAL A 50 -6.12 -2.54 0.81
CA VAL A 50 -7.11 -2.15 -0.19
C VAL A 50 -7.10 -3.09 -1.40
N PHE A 51 -5.91 -3.51 -1.86
CA PHE A 51 -5.81 -4.47 -2.95
C PHE A 51 -6.47 -5.82 -2.58
N ILE A 52 -6.16 -6.35 -1.40
CA ILE A 52 -6.71 -7.62 -0.91
C ILE A 52 -8.23 -7.52 -0.71
N VAL A 53 -8.71 -6.46 -0.06
CA VAL A 53 -10.15 -6.23 0.15
C VAL A 53 -10.87 -6.11 -1.19
N GLY A 54 -10.32 -5.38 -2.16
CA GLY A 54 -10.90 -5.29 -3.49
C GLY A 54 -10.95 -6.63 -4.23
N GLN A 55 -9.97 -7.51 -4.02
CA GLN A 55 -10.03 -8.88 -4.55
C GLN A 55 -11.09 -9.75 -3.87
N LEU A 56 -11.36 -9.53 -2.57
CA LEU A 56 -12.40 -10.24 -1.82
C LEU A 56 -13.80 -9.76 -2.20
N SER A 57 -14.03 -8.44 -2.25
CA SER A 57 -15.34 -7.88 -2.61
C SER A 57 -15.79 -8.34 -4.02
N ARG A 58 -14.85 -8.42 -4.97
CA ARG A 58 -15.17 -8.93 -6.31
C ARG A 58 -15.48 -10.43 -6.37
N GLN A 59 -15.13 -11.20 -5.33
CA GLN A 59 -15.54 -12.60 -5.21
C GLN A 59 -16.97 -12.72 -4.70
N ASP A 60 -17.40 -11.81 -3.82
CA ASP A 60 -18.76 -11.79 -3.28
C ASP A 60 -19.79 -11.45 -4.37
N ASP A 61 -19.44 -10.60 -5.34
CA ASP A 61 -20.32 -10.21 -6.46
C ASP A 61 -20.50 -11.32 -7.54
N GLU A 62 -19.63 -12.34 -7.59
CA GLU A 62 -19.66 -13.42 -8.60
C GLU A 62 -20.30 -14.74 -8.09
N ASN A 63 -20.78 -14.79 -6.84
CA ASN A 63 -21.46 -15.95 -6.23
C ASN A 63 -22.98 -15.71 -6.10
#